data_AF-A0A0G1K0K3-F1
#
_entry.id   AF-A0A0G1K0K3-F1
#
_cell.length_a   1.000
_cell.length_b   1.000
_cell.length_c   1.000
_cell.angle_alpha   90.00
_cell.angle_beta   90.00
_cell.angle_gamma   90.00
#
_symmetry.space_group_name_H-M   'P 1'
#
loop_
_entity.id
_entity.type
_entity.pdbx_description
1 polymer ?
#
loop_
_entity_poly.entity_id
_entity_poly.type
_entity_poly.pdbx_seq_one_letter_code
_entity_poly.pdbx_strand_id
1 'polypeptide(L)'
;MLAGIFGALAQITKSPAIILLAAYGIYAVVESVKEKKIVWKYWPLLIQVAAVGGLFWFFKLRTGDLWAYLHSGDNIHLFWPPFSVFAPKGQMWVGNFWLEDVIWTWIVFGIGIMKLKKKKLVVEYYFAGLFFLSTLFVAHRDISRYILPIAPFVLIGWDNLIQKKEFKVIAYLLIIPIMLFTWNFLLNNTAPVADWAPYL
;
A
#
# COMPACT_ATOMS: atom_id res chain seq x y z
N MET A 1 0.07 4.16 -23.09
CA MET A 1 -0.05 5.62 -22.84
C MET A 1 -0.85 5.90 -21.58
N LEU A 2 -2.11 5.44 -21.48
CA LEU A 2 -2.96 5.64 -20.29
C LEU A 2 -2.32 5.20 -18.97
N ALA A 3 -1.67 4.03 -18.93
CA ALA A 3 -0.95 3.56 -17.74
C ALA A 3 0.17 4.52 -17.27
N GLY A 4 0.80 5.25 -18.19
CA GLY A 4 1.79 6.27 -17.87
C GLY A 4 1.16 7.49 -17.19
N ILE A 5 0.06 8.01 -17.79
CA ILE A 5 -0.67 9.17 -17.29
C ILE A 5 -1.32 8.89 -15.93
N PHE A 6 -2.09 7.81 -15.81
CA PHE A 6 -2.75 7.47 -14.56
C PHE A 6 -1.76 7.09 -13.46
N GLY A 7 -0.66 6.42 -13.80
CA GLY A 7 0.42 6.16 -12.84
C GLY A 7 1.07 7.44 -12.33
N ALA A 8 1.29 8.43 -13.22
CA ALA A 8 1.86 9.73 -12.84
C ALA A 8 0.89 10.51 -11.94
N LEU A 9 -0.40 10.56 -12.30
CA LEU A 9 -1.44 11.19 -11.48
C LEU A 9 -1.50 10.54 -10.09
N ALA A 10 -1.47 9.21 -10.03
CA ALA A 10 -1.47 8.48 -8.77
C ALA A 10 -0.27 8.83 -7.88
N GLN A 11 0.94 8.90 -8.46
CA GLN A 11 2.18 9.27 -7.76
C GLN A 11 2.19 10.68 -7.22
N ILE A 12 1.67 11.64 -8.00
CA ILE A 12 1.55 13.04 -7.56
C ILE A 12 0.51 13.16 -6.44
N THR A 13 -0.52 12.30 -6.43
CA THR A 13 -1.59 12.33 -5.42
C THR A 13 -1.15 11.69 -4.11
N LYS A 14 -0.47 10.54 -4.17
CA LYS A 14 0.04 9.82 -3.00
C LYS A 14 1.36 9.12 -3.31
N SER A 15 2.35 9.35 -2.45
CA SER A 15 3.70 8.78 -2.59
C SER A 15 3.76 7.24 -2.69
N PRO A 16 2.91 6.41 -2.03
CA PRO A 16 2.99 4.96 -2.17
C PRO A 16 2.68 4.46 -3.59
N ALA A 17 2.06 5.29 -4.44
CA ALA A 17 1.81 4.95 -5.85
C ALA A 17 3.10 4.84 -6.68
N ILE A 18 4.28 5.20 -6.14
CA ILE A 18 5.57 4.88 -6.77
C ILE A 18 5.77 3.36 -6.95
N ILE A 19 5.07 2.54 -6.16
CA ILE A 19 5.07 1.08 -6.30
C ILE A 19 4.48 0.64 -7.64
N LEU A 20 3.59 1.43 -8.27
CA LEU A 20 3.12 1.15 -9.63
C LEU A 20 4.27 1.23 -10.64
N LEU A 21 5.14 2.23 -10.53
CA LEU A 21 6.32 2.35 -11.39
C LEU A 21 7.23 1.14 -11.22
N ALA A 22 7.46 0.72 -9.98
CA ALA A 22 8.26 -0.48 -9.70
C ALA A 22 7.62 -1.75 -10.29
N ALA A 23 6.31 -1.95 -10.13
CA ALA A 23 5.60 -3.11 -10.64
C ALA A 23 5.62 -3.20 -12.18
N TYR A 24 5.29 -2.10 -12.85
CA TYR A 24 5.36 -2.02 -14.31
C TYR A 24 6.81 -2.08 -14.83
N GLY A 25 7.75 -1.49 -14.10
CA GLY A 25 9.18 -1.54 -14.44
C GLY A 25 9.73 -2.97 -14.38
N ILE A 26 9.44 -3.71 -13.32
CA ILE A 26 9.80 -5.14 -13.20
C ILE A 26 9.18 -5.93 -14.35
N TYR A 27 7.90 -5.71 -14.65
CA TYR A 27 7.23 -6.39 -15.75
C TYR A 27 7.90 -6.10 -17.11
N ALA A 28 8.21 -4.83 -17.39
CA ALA A 28 8.90 -4.40 -18.61
C ALA A 28 10.31 -5.00 -18.75
N VAL A 29 11.06 -5.06 -17.64
CA VAL A 29 12.39 -5.69 -17.59
C VAL A 29 12.28 -7.19 -17.85
N VAL A 30 11.34 -7.88 -17.21
CA VAL A 30 11.11 -9.32 -17.39
C VAL A 30 10.76 -9.64 -18.84
N GLU A 31 9.92 -8.84 -19.50
CA GLU A 31 9.60 -9.04 -20.92
C GLU A 31 10.80 -8.74 -21.82
N SER A 32 11.53 -7.66 -21.56
CA SER A 32 12.72 -7.29 -22.35
C SER A 32 13.82 -8.34 -22.29
N VAL A 33 14.02 -8.96 -21.12
CA VAL A 33 14.97 -10.08 -20.94
C VAL A 33 14.51 -11.32 -21.71
N LYS A 34 13.20 -11.64 -21.69
CA LYS A 34 12.64 -12.78 -22.42
C LYS A 34 12.75 -12.60 -23.94
N GLU A 35 12.49 -11.40 -24.43
CA GLU A 35 12.56 -11.07 -25.87
C GLU A 35 13.98 -10.75 -26.36
N LYS A 36 14.96 -10.65 -25.44
CA LYS A 36 16.34 -10.21 -25.71
C LYS A 36 16.43 -8.86 -26.43
N LYS A 37 15.42 -8.01 -26.28
CA LYS A 37 15.30 -6.70 -26.92
C LYS A 37 14.63 -5.72 -25.95
N ILE A 38 14.97 -4.44 -26.07
CA ILE A 38 14.31 -3.39 -25.29
C ILE A 38 12.89 -3.22 -25.84
N VAL A 39 11.89 -3.56 -25.02
CA VAL A 39 10.49 -3.44 -25.39
C VAL A 39 10.03 -1.99 -25.20
N TRP A 40 10.17 -1.18 -26.25
CA TRP A 40 9.77 0.24 -26.26
C TRP A 40 8.27 0.47 -26.02
N LYS A 41 7.43 -0.56 -26.07
CA LYS A 41 6.01 -0.50 -25.73
C LYS A 41 5.74 0.12 -24.35
N TYR A 42 6.69 0.00 -23.42
CA TYR A 42 6.60 0.56 -22.05
C TYR A 42 7.17 1.98 -21.90
N TRP A 43 7.52 2.67 -22.98
CA TRP A 43 7.96 4.06 -22.93
C TRP A 43 7.03 5.00 -22.13
N PRO A 44 5.68 4.80 -22.04
CA PRO A 44 4.85 5.67 -21.22
C PRO A 44 5.17 5.62 -19.71
N LEU A 45 5.92 4.61 -19.23
CA LEU A 45 6.41 4.59 -17.86
C LEU A 45 7.41 5.73 -17.57
N LEU A 46 8.05 6.28 -18.60
CA LEU A 46 8.91 7.45 -18.46
C LEU A 46 8.12 8.68 -17.99
N ILE A 47 6.81 8.75 -18.27
CA ILE A 47 5.92 9.81 -17.75
C ILE A 47 5.86 9.75 -16.22
N GLN A 48 5.81 8.54 -15.65
CA GLN A 48 5.83 8.34 -14.19
C GLN A 48 7.19 8.75 -13.60
N VAL A 49 8.29 8.36 -14.25
CA VAL A 49 9.65 8.78 -13.84
C VAL A 49 9.76 10.31 -13.84
N ALA A 50 9.28 10.96 -14.91
CA ALA A 50 9.27 12.41 -15.03
C ALA A 50 8.39 13.07 -13.96
N ALA A 51 7.23 12.48 -13.63
CA ALA A 51 6.33 12.97 -12.60
C ALA A 51 6.97 12.92 -11.21
N VAL A 52 7.66 11.82 -10.87
CA VAL A 52 8.42 11.72 -9.62
C VAL A 52 9.52 12.79 -9.59
N GLY A 53 10.34 12.90 -10.64
CA GLY A 53 11.37 13.94 -10.73
C GLY A 53 10.81 15.35 -10.58
N GLY A 54 9.67 15.63 -11.22
CA GLY A 54 8.96 16.90 -11.11
C GLY A 54 8.45 17.19 -9.69
N LEU A 55 7.98 16.17 -8.97
CA LEU A 55 7.54 16.30 -7.58
C LEU A 55 8.70 16.66 -6.63
N PHE A 56 9.83 15.96 -6.74
CA PHE A 56 11.03 16.27 -5.95
C PHE A 56 11.56 17.68 -6.29
N TRP A 57 11.56 18.05 -7.57
CA TRP A 57 11.91 19.41 -8.00
C TRP A 57 10.96 20.46 -7.39
N PHE A 58 9.65 20.20 -7.39
CA PHE A 58 8.66 21.07 -6.76
C PHE A 58 8.92 21.23 -5.26
N PHE A 59 9.28 20.16 -4.54
CA PHE A 59 9.69 20.26 -3.14
C PHE A 59 10.88 21.20 -2.95
N LYS A 60 11.93 21.05 -3.77
CA LYS A 60 13.09 21.96 -3.73
C LYS A 60 12.69 23.42 -3.91
N LEU A 61 11.79 23.73 -4.86
CA LEU A 61 11.32 25.09 -5.08
C LEU A 61 10.52 25.65 -3.90
N ARG A 62 9.78 24.79 -3.19
CA ARG A 62 8.86 25.22 -2.12
C ARG A 62 9.51 25.28 -0.74
N THR A 63 10.36 24.32 -0.41
CA THR A 63 10.95 24.15 0.93
C THR A 63 12.46 24.41 0.96
N GLY A 64 13.10 24.55 -0.20
CA GLY A 64 14.57 24.60 -0.32
C GLY A 64 15.24 23.23 -0.24
N ASP A 65 14.47 22.16 0.04
CA ASP A 65 14.98 20.80 0.22
C ASP A 65 14.37 19.85 -0.83
N LEU A 66 15.24 19.27 -1.67
CA LEU A 66 14.84 18.28 -2.66
C LEU A 66 14.23 17.05 -1.98
N TRP A 67 14.80 16.62 -0.86
CA TRP A 67 14.43 15.41 -0.14
C TRP A 67 13.46 15.69 1.00
N ALA A 68 12.71 16.80 0.93
CA ALA A 68 11.79 17.22 1.98
C ALA A 68 10.80 16.11 2.38
N TYR A 69 10.37 15.26 1.43
CA TYR A 69 9.51 14.11 1.72
C TYR A 69 10.21 13.00 2.52
N LEU A 70 11.52 12.80 2.36
CA LEU A 70 12.28 11.81 3.13
C LEU A 70 12.67 12.35 4.50
N HIS A 71 12.95 13.64 4.58
CA HIS A 71 13.24 14.35 5.83
C HIS A 71 11.97 14.71 6.62
N SER A 72 10.78 14.59 6.02
CA SER A 72 9.53 14.77 6.75
C SER A 72 9.38 13.65 7.77
N GLY A 73 8.93 14.02 8.97
CA GLY A 73 8.61 13.09 10.04
C GLY A 73 7.39 12.21 9.75
N ASP A 74 7.02 11.92 8.49
CA ASP A 74 5.97 10.95 8.16
C ASP A 74 6.54 9.54 7.95
N ASN A 75 7.85 9.41 7.70
CA ASN A 75 8.51 8.11 7.50
C ASN A 75 8.83 7.38 8.82
N ILE A 76 8.35 7.87 9.97
CA ILE A 76 8.68 7.32 11.30
C ILE A 76 8.21 5.88 11.50
N HIS A 77 7.31 5.39 10.64
CA HIS A 77 6.80 4.02 10.71
C HIS A 77 7.57 3.04 9.83
N LEU A 78 8.50 3.50 8.99
CA LEU A 78 9.33 2.65 8.14
C LEU A 78 10.63 2.27 8.87
N PHE A 79 10.82 0.98 9.11
CA PHE A 79 11.97 0.47 9.85
C PHE A 79 12.72 -0.59 9.06
N TRP A 80 14.04 -0.51 9.15
CA TRP A 80 14.96 -1.60 8.85
C TRP A 80 15.47 -2.21 10.17
N PRO A 81 15.49 -3.55 10.33
CA PRO A 81 15.12 -4.62 9.37
C PRO A 81 13.59 -4.83 9.22
N PRO A 82 13.10 -5.61 8.23
CA PRO A 82 11.68 -5.96 8.15
C PRO A 82 11.23 -6.71 9.41
N PHE A 83 9.92 -6.71 9.67
CA PHE A 83 9.29 -7.28 10.87
C PHE A 83 9.62 -6.55 12.18
N SER A 84 10.15 -5.32 12.09
CA SER A 84 10.44 -4.48 13.25
C SER A 84 9.21 -4.21 14.14
N VAL A 85 7.99 -4.43 13.64
CA VAL A 85 6.74 -4.40 14.43
C VAL A 85 6.76 -5.34 15.64
N PHE A 86 7.53 -6.44 15.59
CA PHE A 86 7.70 -7.39 16.70
C PHE A 86 8.96 -7.16 17.53
N ALA A 87 9.81 -6.21 17.11
CA ALA A 87 11.07 -5.91 17.77
C ALA A 87 10.94 -4.66 18.66
N PRO A 88 11.77 -4.51 19.70
CA PRO A 88 11.73 -3.33 20.58
C PRO A 88 11.78 -1.99 19.85
N LYS A 89 12.51 -1.94 18.72
CA LYS A 89 12.63 -0.75 17.86
C LYS A 89 11.28 -0.26 17.30
N GLY A 90 10.35 -1.16 17.01
CA GLY A 90 9.01 -0.81 16.50
C GLY A 90 7.97 -0.58 17.59
N GLN A 91 8.25 -0.95 18.85
CA GLN A 91 7.27 -0.88 19.95
C GLN A 91 6.85 0.55 20.30
N MET A 92 7.64 1.57 19.94
CA MET A 92 7.30 2.99 20.14
C MET A 92 5.93 3.38 19.55
N TRP A 93 5.52 2.73 18.45
CA TRP A 93 4.27 3.04 17.72
C TRP A 93 3.25 1.91 17.74
N VAL A 94 3.62 0.78 18.34
CA VAL A 94 2.89 -0.49 18.22
C VAL A 94 2.38 -0.96 19.59
N GLY A 95 3.13 -0.69 20.66
CA GLY A 95 2.91 -1.28 21.97
C GLY A 95 3.27 -2.77 22.02
N ASN A 96 2.92 -3.43 23.12
CA ASN A 96 3.28 -4.83 23.39
C ASN A 96 2.11 -5.81 23.29
N PHE A 97 0.94 -5.35 22.85
CA PHE A 97 -0.32 -6.09 22.98
C PHE A 97 -1.07 -6.11 21.64
N TRP A 98 -1.60 -7.30 21.29
CA TRP A 98 -2.56 -7.53 20.21
C TRP A 98 -1.97 -7.38 18.80
N LEU A 99 -0.87 -8.08 18.52
CA LEU A 99 -0.19 -8.12 17.21
C LEU A 99 -0.62 -9.30 16.33
N GLU A 100 -1.50 -10.14 16.83
CA GLU A 100 -2.12 -11.24 16.10
C GLU A 100 -2.85 -10.71 14.86
N ASP A 101 -3.49 -9.53 14.95
CA ASP A 101 -4.16 -8.89 13.81
C ASP A 101 -3.21 -8.56 12.65
N VAL A 102 -1.97 -8.18 12.96
CA VAL A 102 -0.92 -7.95 11.95
C VAL A 102 -0.58 -9.27 11.25
N ILE A 103 -0.40 -10.34 12.03
CA ILE A 103 -0.10 -11.68 11.52
C ILE A 103 -1.25 -12.18 10.63
N TRP A 104 -2.50 -12.09 11.10
CA TRP A 104 -3.67 -12.51 10.34
C TRP A 104 -3.84 -11.72 9.05
N THR A 105 -3.65 -10.40 9.11
CA THR A 105 -3.68 -9.54 7.92
C THR A 105 -2.64 -10.00 6.91
N TRP A 106 -1.40 -10.24 7.34
CA TRP A 106 -0.36 -10.69 6.44
C TRP A 106 -0.60 -12.08 5.84
N ILE A 107 -1.15 -13.02 6.62
CA ILE A 107 -1.52 -14.35 6.12
C ILE A 107 -2.62 -14.23 5.05
N VAL A 108 -3.70 -13.51 5.34
CA VAL A 108 -4.84 -13.36 4.42
C VAL A 108 -4.42 -12.66 3.12
N PHE A 109 -3.65 -11.58 3.23
CA PHE A 109 -3.17 -10.82 2.07
C PHE A 109 -2.12 -11.62 1.29
N GLY A 110 -1.12 -12.20 1.96
CA GLY A 110 -0.06 -12.99 1.34
C GLY A 110 -0.61 -14.17 0.55
N ILE A 111 -1.54 -14.95 1.14
CA ILE A 111 -2.18 -16.07 0.44
C ILE A 111 -3.03 -15.57 -0.74
N GLY A 112 -3.79 -14.49 -0.57
CA GLY A 112 -4.59 -13.91 -1.65
C GLY A 112 -3.74 -13.47 -2.85
N ILE A 113 -2.61 -12.81 -2.58
CA ILE A 113 -1.64 -12.40 -3.60
C ILE A 113 -1.06 -13.62 -4.32
N MET A 114 -0.65 -14.67 -3.59
CA MET A 114 -0.12 -15.89 -4.20
C MET A 114 -1.13 -16.58 -5.13
N LYS A 115 -2.44 -16.44 -4.87
CA LYS A 115 -3.50 -16.94 -5.75
C LYS A 115 -3.66 -16.12 -7.04
N LEU A 116 -3.29 -14.84 -7.07
CA LEU A 116 -3.33 -14.02 -8.30
C LEU A 116 -2.45 -14.61 -9.41
N LYS A 117 -1.30 -15.18 -9.04
CA LYS A 117 -0.39 -15.85 -10.00
C LYS A 117 -1.10 -16.96 -10.77
N LYS A 118 -1.99 -17.71 -10.12
CA LYS A 118 -2.77 -18.80 -10.74
C LYS A 118 -3.82 -18.26 -11.72
N LYS A 119 -4.27 -17.01 -11.54
CA LYS A 119 -5.26 -16.32 -12.38
C LYS A 119 -4.65 -15.56 -13.56
N LYS A 120 -3.34 -15.70 -13.82
CA LYS A 120 -2.60 -15.01 -14.90
C LYS A 120 -2.62 -13.47 -14.82
N LEU A 121 -2.93 -12.91 -13.64
CA LEU A 121 -2.91 -11.48 -13.35
C LEU A 121 -1.51 -11.05 -12.90
N VAL A 122 -0.59 -10.94 -13.86
CA VAL A 122 0.85 -10.81 -13.60
C VAL A 122 1.22 -9.42 -13.05
N VAL A 123 0.66 -8.36 -13.62
CA VAL A 123 0.96 -6.98 -13.18
C VAL A 123 0.37 -6.72 -11.81
N GLU A 124 -0.85 -7.18 -11.57
CA GLU A 124 -1.54 -7.11 -10.27
C GLU A 124 -0.80 -7.92 -9.21
N TYR A 125 -0.27 -9.09 -9.57
CA TYR A 125 0.58 -9.89 -8.70
C TYR A 125 1.85 -9.13 -8.29
N TYR A 126 2.56 -8.50 -9.24
CA TYR A 126 3.74 -7.70 -8.91
C TYR A 126 3.39 -6.47 -8.09
N PHE A 127 2.34 -5.74 -8.45
CA PHE A 127 1.91 -4.55 -7.71
C PHE A 127 1.51 -4.92 -6.28
N ALA A 128 0.61 -5.88 -6.11
CA ALA A 128 0.14 -6.31 -4.80
C ALA A 128 1.27 -6.93 -3.98
N GLY A 129 2.16 -7.70 -4.61
CA GLY A 129 3.32 -8.30 -3.97
C GLY A 129 4.33 -7.28 -3.47
N LEU A 130 4.73 -6.31 -4.30
CA LEU A 130 5.67 -5.25 -3.88
C LEU A 130 5.07 -4.39 -2.76
N PHE A 131 3.79 -4.05 -2.88
CA PHE A 131 3.10 -3.29 -1.85
C PHE A 131 3.03 -4.08 -0.54
N PHE A 132 2.65 -5.36 -0.58
CA PHE A 132 2.67 -6.24 0.58
C PHE A 132 4.06 -6.32 1.21
N LEU A 133 5.11 -6.51 0.40
CA LEU A 133 6.49 -6.56 0.90
C LEU A 133 6.89 -5.24 1.58
N SER A 134 6.45 -4.09 1.06
CA SER A 134 6.69 -2.80 1.72
C SER A 134 6.04 -2.72 3.11
N THR A 135 4.89 -3.35 3.31
CA THR A 135 4.23 -3.39 4.63
C THR A 135 5.02 -4.19 5.68
N LEU A 136 5.93 -5.08 5.27
CA LEU A 136 6.80 -5.80 6.20
C LEU A 136 7.82 -4.87 6.88
N PHE A 137 8.09 -3.71 6.29
CA PHE A 137 8.96 -2.67 6.86
C PHE A 137 8.18 -1.67 7.71
N VAL A 138 6.85 -1.76 7.74
CA VAL A 138 6.00 -0.83 8.50
C VAL A 138 5.82 -1.37 9.91
N ALA A 139 6.38 -0.67 10.91
CA ALA A 139 6.15 -0.97 12.32
C ALA A 139 4.97 -0.13 12.84
N HIS A 140 3.76 -0.57 12.50
CA HIS A 140 2.53 0.06 12.95
C HIS A 140 1.47 -1.01 13.25
N ARG A 141 0.74 -0.85 14.36
CA ARG A 141 -0.30 -1.80 14.79
C ARG A 141 -1.40 -1.96 13.75
N ASP A 142 -1.92 -0.83 13.26
CA ASP A 142 -3.01 -0.79 12.27
C ASP A 142 -2.55 -1.07 10.83
N ILE A 143 -1.75 -2.12 10.60
CA ILE A 143 -1.23 -2.49 9.27
C ILE A 143 -2.35 -2.69 8.23
N SER A 144 -3.53 -3.09 8.71
CA SER A 144 -4.74 -3.26 7.91
C SER A 144 -5.08 -2.00 7.11
N ARG A 145 -4.83 -0.80 7.65
CA ARG A 145 -5.06 0.49 6.98
C ARG A 145 -4.04 0.77 5.89
N TYR A 146 -2.77 0.46 6.15
CA TYR A 146 -1.67 0.68 5.21
C TYR A 146 -1.82 -0.23 3.98
N ILE A 147 -2.35 -1.44 4.17
CA ILE A 147 -2.45 -2.47 3.12
C ILE A 147 -3.75 -2.41 2.29
N LEU A 148 -4.72 -1.56 2.67
CA LEU A 148 -5.99 -1.38 1.96
C LEU A 148 -5.88 -1.19 0.43
N PRO A 149 -4.89 -0.46 -0.12
CA PRO A 149 -4.81 -0.24 -1.56
C PRO A 149 -4.73 -1.51 -2.40
N ILE A 150 -4.28 -2.63 -1.80
CA ILE A 150 -4.18 -3.92 -2.50
C ILE A 150 -5.29 -4.91 -2.15
N ALA A 151 -6.22 -4.52 -1.27
CA ALA A 151 -7.35 -5.36 -0.88
C ALA A 151 -8.20 -5.85 -2.08
N PRO A 152 -8.52 -5.03 -3.11
CA PRO A 152 -9.28 -5.52 -4.26
C PRO A 152 -8.60 -6.69 -4.99
N PHE A 153 -7.27 -6.63 -5.16
CA PHE A 153 -6.50 -7.72 -5.79
C PHE A 153 -6.48 -8.98 -4.92
N VAL A 154 -6.37 -8.82 -3.61
CA VAL A 154 -6.43 -9.93 -2.65
C VAL A 154 -7.80 -10.61 -2.72
N LEU A 155 -8.90 -9.85 -2.79
CA LEU A 155 -10.26 -10.39 -2.96
C LEU A 155 -10.39 -11.17 -4.28
N ILE A 156 -9.82 -10.68 -5.38
CA ILE A 156 -9.78 -11.43 -6.66
C ILE A 156 -9.04 -12.78 -6.48
N GLY A 157 -7.97 -12.80 -5.68
CA GLY A 157 -7.26 -14.03 -5.30
C GLY A 157 -8.13 -15.00 -4.51
N TRP A 158 -9.03 -14.49 -3.67
CA TRP A 158 -9.96 -15.27 -2.83
C TRP A 158 -11.33 -15.55 -3.47
N ASP A 159 -11.51 -15.22 -4.73
CA ASP A 159 -12.77 -15.37 -5.48
C ASP A 159 -13.49 -16.72 -5.23
N ASN A 160 -12.80 -17.86 -5.31
CA ASN A 160 -13.40 -19.17 -5.06
C ASN A 160 -14.00 -19.35 -3.64
N LEU A 161 -13.50 -18.60 -2.65
CA LEU A 161 -14.03 -18.60 -1.29
C LEU A 161 -15.16 -17.57 -1.15
N ILE A 162 -14.94 -16.35 -1.67
CA ILE A 162 -15.89 -15.23 -1.53
C ILE A 162 -17.18 -15.48 -2.31
N GLN A 163 -17.11 -16.23 -3.41
CA GLN A 163 -18.30 -16.55 -4.21
C GLN A 163 -19.21 -17.60 -3.55
N LYS A 164 -18.74 -18.31 -2.54
CA LYS A 164 -19.53 -19.35 -1.83
C LYS A 164 -20.74 -18.73 -1.13
N LYS A 165 -21.86 -19.45 -1.14
CA LYS A 165 -23.11 -18.99 -0.54
C LYS A 165 -22.95 -18.75 0.96
N GLU A 166 -22.26 -19.65 1.64
CA GLU A 166 -21.98 -19.60 3.08
C GLU A 166 -21.18 -18.34 3.42
N PHE A 167 -20.14 -18.04 2.64
CA PHE A 167 -19.36 -16.82 2.83
C PHE A 167 -20.21 -15.57 2.64
N LYS A 168 -21.03 -15.52 1.57
CA LYS A 168 -21.91 -14.36 1.31
C LYS A 168 -22.92 -14.15 2.43
N VAL A 169 -23.56 -15.21 2.91
CA VAL A 169 -24.54 -15.13 4.01
C VAL A 169 -23.88 -14.57 5.27
N ILE A 170 -22.71 -15.09 5.65
CA ILE A 170 -21.98 -14.59 6.82
C ILE A 170 -21.51 -13.14 6.58
N ALA A 171 -21.01 -12.80 5.40
CA ALA A 171 -20.59 -11.44 5.08
C ALA A 171 -21.76 -10.45 5.20
N TYR A 172 -22.96 -10.78 4.69
CA TYR A 172 -24.14 -9.94 4.84
C TYR A 172 -24.57 -9.81 6.30
N LEU A 173 -24.51 -10.89 7.08
CA LEU A 173 -24.80 -10.84 8.52
C LEU A 173 -23.83 -9.91 9.25
N LEU A 174 -22.54 -9.96 8.90
CA LEU A 174 -21.48 -9.15 9.51
C LEU A 174 -21.53 -7.67 9.12
N ILE A 175 -22.25 -7.27 8.06
CA ILE A 175 -22.45 -5.85 7.74
C ILE A 175 -23.08 -5.11 8.92
N ILE A 176 -24.01 -5.73 9.64
CA ILE A 176 -24.69 -5.10 10.79
C ILE A 176 -23.68 -4.69 11.88
N PRO A 177 -22.90 -5.60 12.48
CA PRO A 177 -21.92 -5.22 13.49
C PRO A 177 -20.81 -4.32 12.92
N ILE A 178 -20.40 -4.47 11.66
CA ILE A 178 -19.43 -3.56 11.03
C ILE A 178 -19.95 -2.13 10.97
N MET A 179 -21.23 -1.94 10.62
CA MET A 179 -21.85 -0.62 10.58
C MET A 179 -22.00 -0.02 11.97
N LEU A 180 -22.44 -0.81 12.96
CA LEU A 180 -22.54 -0.36 14.35
C LEU A 180 -21.17 0.01 14.93
N PHE A 181 -20.14 -0.78 14.64
CA PHE A 181 -18.76 -0.48 15.01
C PHE A 181 -18.30 0.83 14.36
N THR A 182 -18.51 0.98 13.05
CA THR A 182 -18.11 2.18 12.31
C THR A 182 -18.81 3.42 12.85
N TRP A 183 -20.11 3.33 13.14
CA TRP A 183 -20.89 4.43 13.70
C TRP A 183 -20.36 4.85 15.08
N ASN A 184 -20.16 3.90 15.98
CA ASN A 184 -19.59 4.18 17.31
C ASN A 184 -18.18 4.74 17.21
N PHE A 185 -17.35 4.20 16.31
CA PHE A 185 -16.02 4.72 16.05
C PHE A 185 -16.09 6.18 15.60
N LEU A 186 -16.93 6.52 14.61
CA LEU A 186 -17.05 7.89 14.11
C LEU A 186 -17.55 8.87 15.18
N LEU A 187 -18.51 8.47 16.03
CA LEU A 187 -19.01 9.33 17.11
C LEU A 187 -17.98 9.59 18.21
N ASN A 188 -17.13 8.60 18.51
CA ASN A 188 -16.17 8.67 19.61
C ASN A 188 -14.74 8.98 19.14
N ASN A 189 -14.50 9.05 17.83
CA ASN A 189 -13.24 9.49 17.24
C ASN A 189 -13.13 11.01 17.32
N THR A 190 -13.12 11.52 18.54
CA THR A 190 -12.79 12.91 18.85
C THR A 190 -11.28 13.05 18.67
N ALA A 191 -10.85 13.91 17.74
CA ALA A 191 -9.45 14.26 17.66
C ALA A 191 -9.05 14.85 19.03
N PRO A 192 -7.98 14.36 19.68
CA PRO A 192 -7.62 14.79 21.04
C PRO A 192 -7.20 16.28 21.12
N VAL A 193 -7.12 16.97 19.97
CA VAL A 193 -6.73 18.37 19.87
C VAL A 193 -7.72 19.09 18.95
N ALA A 194 -8.70 19.75 19.54
CA ALA A 194 -9.57 20.70 18.82
C ALA A 194 -8.85 22.03 18.54
N ASP A 195 -7.79 22.33 19.29
CA ASP A 195 -7.03 23.57 19.22
C ASP A 195 -5.53 23.31 18.98
N TRP A 196 -5.07 23.61 17.77
CA TRP A 196 -3.68 23.49 17.36
C TRP A 196 -2.85 24.75 17.70
N ALA A 197 -3.47 25.80 18.28
CA ALA A 197 -2.78 27.02 18.68
C ALA A 197 -1.55 26.81 19.58
N PRO A 198 -1.47 25.78 20.45
CA PRO A 198 -0.27 25.52 21.26
C PRO A 198 0.94 24.99 20.46
N TYR A 199 0.76 24.59 19.19
CA TYR A 199 1.77 23.99 18.33
C TYR A 199 2.09 24.81 17.06
N LEU A 200 1.49 26.00 16.91
CA LEU A 200 1.78 27.00 15.87
C LEU A 200 2.64 28.13 16.45
#